data_AF-A0AAW0EIC9-F1
#
_entry.id   AF-A0AAW0EIC9-F1
#
_cell.length_a   1.000
_cell.length_b   1.000
_cell.length_c   1.000
_cell.angle_alpha   90.00
_cell.angle_beta   90.00
_cell.angle_gamma   90.00
#
_symmetry.space_group_name_H-M   'P 1'
#
loop_
_entity.id
_entity.type
_entity.pdbx_description
1 polymer ?
#
loop_
_entity_poly.entity_id
_entity_poly.type
_entity_poly.pdbx_seq_one_letter_code
_entity_poly.pdbx_strand_id
1 'polypeptide(L)'
;MNSRWKLPASSEVELETWYCGSDRSFPRPCLSEVFLKVVAHPPSRHPQDFVLLHGNHFRKDWQRRVRTWFDQPGRKLRRRNARKAKAATLGVRPTEPLRPAVRGQTVRYNRKVREGRGFTLGELKEAGIGRKEARGVGIVVDHRRRNLSEEGKKINVERLLAYKSKLIVFPRKAGKPKKGDSTGDDLTAPTTRAAFPLPNTYEAEAPRKITAEEREFEAYRTLRVARANARHEGARKVRQAKKDEEEANKKKSILCAYKITQPIHTRFRIPDIVQDIRRF
;
A
#
# COMPACT_ATOMS: atom_id res chain seq x y z
N MET A 1 -11.55 -71.80 35.54
CA MET A 1 -11.05 -71.93 34.15
C MET A 1 -12.25 -71.86 33.22
N ASN A 2 -12.42 -70.75 32.50
CA ASN A 2 -13.21 -70.67 31.27
C ASN A 2 -12.66 -69.47 30.49
N SER A 3 -11.71 -69.75 29.61
CA SER A 3 -10.96 -68.80 28.78
C SER A 3 -11.83 -68.32 27.63
N ARG A 4 -12.43 -67.14 27.80
CA ARG A 4 -13.07 -66.40 26.71
C ARG A 4 -11.98 -65.74 25.86
N TRP A 5 -11.58 -66.41 24.78
CA TRP A 5 -10.64 -65.86 23.80
C TRP A 5 -11.24 -64.60 23.18
N LYS A 6 -10.64 -63.43 23.44
CA LYS A 6 -10.99 -62.16 22.76
C LYS A 6 -10.22 -62.08 21.44
N LEU A 7 -10.93 -61.90 20.34
CA LEU A 7 -10.32 -61.62 19.03
C LEU A 7 -9.77 -60.18 18.97
N PRO A 8 -8.64 -59.94 18.27
CA PRO A 8 -8.04 -58.62 18.12
C PRO A 8 -8.88 -57.69 17.23
N ALA A 9 -8.82 -56.39 17.52
CA ALA A 9 -9.72 -55.33 17.03
C ALA A 9 -9.74 -55.09 15.50
N SER A 10 -8.88 -55.77 14.73
CA SER A 10 -8.78 -55.64 13.27
C SER A 10 -9.11 -56.94 12.53
N SER A 11 -9.92 -57.81 13.14
CA SER A 11 -10.44 -59.02 12.49
C SER A 11 -11.90 -58.80 12.11
N GLU A 12 -12.19 -58.81 10.81
CA GLU A 12 -13.55 -58.90 10.30
C GLU A 12 -13.91 -60.38 10.12
N VAL A 13 -15.12 -60.75 10.54
CA VAL A 13 -15.69 -62.08 10.29
C VAL A 13 -16.46 -61.97 8.98
N GLU A 14 -15.84 -62.39 7.88
CA GLU A 14 -16.56 -62.50 6.61
C GLU A 14 -17.35 -63.81 6.59
N LEU A 15 -18.67 -63.70 6.39
CA LEU A 15 -19.58 -64.82 6.18
C LEU A 15 -19.62 -65.13 4.68
N GLU A 16 -18.82 -66.09 4.22
CA GLU A 16 -18.95 -66.59 2.85
C GLU A 16 -20.10 -67.62 2.78
N THR A 17 -21.21 -67.22 2.15
CA THR A 17 -22.25 -68.17 1.72
C THR A 17 -21.80 -68.89 0.46
N TRP A 18 -21.51 -70.18 0.56
CA TRP A 18 -21.28 -71.03 -0.60
C TRP A 18 -22.62 -71.44 -1.23
N TYR A 19 -22.82 -71.10 -2.51
CA TYR A 19 -23.90 -71.66 -3.32
C TYR A 19 -23.43 -72.96 -3.96
N CYS A 20 -24.12 -74.07 -3.68
CA CYS A 20 -23.88 -75.34 -4.35
C CYS A 20 -24.61 -75.34 -5.71
N GLY A 21 -23.86 -75.53 -6.79
CA GLY A 21 -24.40 -76.11 -8.02
C GLY A 21 -25.02 -75.14 -9.03
N SER A 22 -24.65 -75.39 -10.28
CA SER A 22 -25.01 -74.70 -11.52
C SER A 22 -26.50 -74.79 -11.87
N ASP A 23 -27.20 -73.66 -11.89
CA ASP A 23 -28.11 -73.27 -12.98
C ASP A 23 -28.79 -71.91 -12.71
N ARG A 24 -28.83 -71.06 -13.75
CA ARG A 24 -29.37 -69.69 -13.71
C ARG A 24 -30.89 -69.69 -13.80
N SER A 25 -31.58 -70.05 -12.74
CA SER A 25 -32.99 -69.70 -12.57
C SER A 25 -33.46 -69.99 -11.15
N PHE A 26 -33.33 -68.98 -10.28
CA PHE A 26 -33.93 -68.86 -8.94
C PHE A 26 -33.65 -69.96 -7.90
N PRO A 27 -32.75 -69.74 -6.92
CA PRO A 27 -32.70 -70.56 -5.71
C PRO A 27 -33.23 -69.80 -4.47
N ARG A 28 -34.12 -70.43 -3.71
CA ARG A 28 -34.44 -70.06 -2.32
C ARG A 28 -33.29 -70.52 -1.41
N PRO A 29 -32.92 -69.76 -0.36
CA PRO A 29 -31.84 -70.19 0.54
C PRO A 29 -32.30 -71.35 1.44
N CYS A 30 -31.63 -72.49 1.32
CA CYS A 30 -31.68 -73.58 2.30
C CYS A 30 -30.71 -73.26 3.45
N LEU A 31 -31.19 -73.32 4.68
CA LEU A 31 -30.39 -73.18 5.89
C LEU A 31 -29.48 -74.41 6.08
N SER A 32 -28.16 -74.24 5.99
CA SER A 32 -27.22 -75.00 6.83
C SER A 32 -25.77 -74.53 6.71
N GLU A 33 -25.19 -74.26 7.88
CA GLU A 33 -23.76 -74.23 8.24
C GLU A 33 -22.90 -73.04 7.79
N VAL A 34 -22.60 -72.18 8.77
CA VAL A 34 -21.61 -71.09 8.71
C VAL A 34 -20.29 -71.60 9.27
N PHE A 35 -19.22 -71.61 8.46
CA PHE A 35 -17.87 -71.93 8.92
C PHE A 35 -17.06 -70.63 9.09
N LEU A 36 -16.58 -70.34 10.30
CA LEU A 36 -15.73 -69.17 10.57
C LEU A 36 -14.29 -69.42 10.11
N LYS A 37 -13.78 -68.64 9.16
CA LYS A 37 -12.34 -68.48 8.90
C LYS A 37 -11.89 -67.09 9.32
N VAL A 38 -10.88 -67.01 10.20
CA VAL A 38 -10.26 -65.75 10.61
C VAL A 38 -9.01 -65.53 9.75
N VAL A 39 -9.01 -64.50 8.90
CA VAL A 39 -7.85 -64.12 8.07
C VAL A 39 -7.14 -62.94 8.73
N ALA A 40 -5.89 -63.15 9.17
CA ALA A 40 -5.06 -62.09 9.75
C ALA A 40 -4.38 -61.27 8.63
N HIS A 41 -4.68 -59.97 8.57
CA HIS A 41 -3.98 -59.04 7.68
C HIS A 41 -2.63 -58.61 8.29
N PRO A 42 -1.53 -58.56 7.52
CA PRO A 42 -0.23 -58.12 8.02
C PRO A 42 -0.27 -56.63 8.41
N PRO A 43 0.47 -56.22 9.46
CA PRO A 43 0.45 -54.83 9.92
C PRO A 43 0.91 -53.89 8.81
N SER A 44 0.07 -52.90 8.50
CA SER A 44 0.31 -51.85 7.51
C SER A 44 1.67 -51.17 7.75
N ARG A 45 2.47 -51.01 6.67
CA ARG A 45 3.73 -50.24 6.64
C ARG A 45 3.60 -48.97 7.49
N HIS A 46 4.57 -48.74 8.38
CA HIS A 46 4.66 -47.51 9.17
C HIS A 46 4.46 -46.28 8.28
N PRO A 47 3.64 -45.30 8.71
CA PRO A 47 3.51 -44.04 7.98
C PRO A 47 4.91 -43.43 7.85
N GLN A 48 5.29 -43.05 6.64
CA GLN A 48 6.53 -42.31 6.44
C GLN A 48 6.43 -41.02 7.25
N ASP A 49 7.26 -40.87 8.27
CA ASP A 49 7.31 -39.66 9.07
C ASP A 49 7.72 -38.49 8.15
N PHE A 50 6.75 -37.69 7.73
CA PHE A 50 7.00 -36.44 7.01
C PHE A 50 7.60 -35.42 7.97
N VAL A 51 8.89 -35.52 8.25
CA VAL A 51 9.61 -34.56 9.07
C VAL A 51 9.89 -33.31 8.24
N LEU A 52 9.44 -32.15 8.73
CA LEU A 52 9.77 -30.84 8.14
C LEU A 52 11.29 -30.71 7.99
N LEU A 53 11.80 -30.29 6.84
CA LEU A 53 13.24 -30.03 6.71
C LEU A 53 13.58 -28.69 7.40
N HIS A 54 14.32 -28.74 8.51
CA HIS A 54 14.61 -27.55 9.32
C HIS A 54 15.85 -26.81 8.79
N GLY A 55 15.69 -25.55 8.38
CA GLY A 55 16.78 -24.66 7.99
C GLY A 55 17.39 -23.87 9.15
N ASN A 56 17.69 -24.53 10.27
CA ASN A 56 18.13 -23.84 11.49
C ASN A 56 19.56 -23.30 11.37
N HIS A 57 19.74 -22.00 11.56
CA HIS A 57 21.02 -21.31 11.38
C HIS A 57 21.88 -21.30 12.66
N PHE A 58 22.00 -22.45 13.33
CA PHE A 58 22.79 -22.62 14.56
C PHE A 58 24.19 -23.22 14.32
N ARG A 59 24.68 -23.16 13.07
CA ARG A 59 25.95 -23.78 12.62
C ARG A 59 27.21 -22.97 12.98
N LYS A 60 27.05 -21.80 13.58
CA LYS A 60 28.14 -20.93 14.07
C LYS A 60 28.09 -20.88 15.60
N ASP A 61 29.14 -20.36 16.22
CA ASP A 61 29.20 -20.13 17.67
C ASP A 61 28.23 -19.01 18.12
N TRP A 62 26.94 -19.34 18.13
CA TRP A 62 25.84 -18.43 18.45
C TRP A 62 25.66 -18.27 19.96
N GLN A 63 26.03 -19.30 20.74
CA GLN A 63 25.89 -19.31 22.21
C GLN A 63 26.67 -18.17 22.87
N ARG A 64 27.85 -17.83 22.34
CA ARG A 64 28.63 -16.66 22.82
C ARG A 64 27.99 -15.30 22.53
N ARG A 65 27.05 -15.20 21.58
CA ARG A 65 26.44 -13.93 21.12
C ARG A 65 24.95 -13.83 21.49
N VAL A 66 24.54 -14.57 22.51
CA VAL A 66 23.16 -14.51 23.01
C VAL A 66 22.94 -13.20 23.75
N ARG A 67 22.13 -12.32 23.17
CA ARG A 67 21.67 -11.10 23.84
C ARG A 67 20.45 -11.40 24.70
N THR A 68 20.62 -11.41 26.01
CA THR A 68 19.51 -11.52 26.97
C THR A 68 18.80 -10.16 27.13
N TRP A 69 17.52 -10.20 27.54
CA TRP A 69 16.68 -9.01 27.69
C TRP A 69 16.21 -8.76 29.14
N PHE A 70 16.97 -9.26 30.12
CA PHE A 70 16.67 -9.07 31.55
C PHE A 70 16.72 -7.59 31.98
N ASP A 71 17.46 -6.75 31.25
CA ASP A 71 17.56 -5.31 31.49
C ASP A 71 16.37 -4.50 30.95
N GLN A 72 15.42 -5.13 30.27
CA GLN A 72 14.25 -4.47 29.68
C GLN A 72 13.46 -3.59 30.68
N PRO A 73 13.06 -4.06 31.89
CA PRO A 73 12.38 -3.23 32.87
C PRO A 73 13.24 -2.05 33.35
N GLY A 74 14.53 -2.28 33.65
CA GLY A 74 15.46 -1.21 34.02
C GLY A 74 15.60 -0.15 32.93
N ARG A 75 15.70 -0.57 31.66
CA ARG A 75 15.76 0.34 30.51
C ARG A 75 14.45 1.11 30.31
N LYS A 76 13.29 0.51 30.61
CA LYS A 76 11.97 1.21 30.61
C LYS A 76 11.94 2.30 31.68
N LEU A 77 12.35 1.99 32.92
CA LEU A 77 12.42 2.98 34.02
C LEU A 77 13.39 4.13 33.68
N ARG A 78 14.59 3.81 33.20
CA ARG A 78 15.59 4.82 32.79
C ARG A 78 15.05 5.76 31.71
N ARG A 79 14.40 5.23 30.66
CA ARG A 79 13.76 6.07 29.62
C ARG A 79 12.63 6.92 30.19
N ARG A 80 11.83 6.40 31.12
CA ARG A 80 10.76 7.17 31.78
C ARG A 80 11.34 8.36 32.56
N ASN A 81 12.38 8.13 33.37
CA ASN A 81 13.02 9.18 34.15
C ASN A 81 13.67 10.24 33.25
N ALA A 82 14.34 9.83 32.17
CA ALA A 82 14.90 10.77 31.19
C ALA A 82 13.81 11.63 30.51
N ARG A 83 12.65 11.04 30.18
CA ARG A 83 11.51 11.81 29.65
C ARG A 83 10.94 12.78 30.68
N LYS A 84 10.83 12.38 31.96
CA LYS A 84 10.39 13.26 33.05
C LYS A 84 11.35 14.43 33.25
N ALA A 85 12.66 14.16 33.28
CA ALA A 85 13.69 15.19 33.39
C ALA A 85 13.62 16.17 32.22
N LYS A 86 13.53 15.66 30.98
CA LYS A 86 13.34 16.50 29.77
C LYS A 86 12.09 17.39 29.88
N ALA A 87 10.97 16.84 30.34
CA ALA A 87 9.72 17.59 30.50
C ALA A 87 9.85 18.68 31.58
N ALA A 88 10.55 18.40 32.69
CA ALA A 88 10.83 19.39 33.72
C ALA A 88 11.70 20.54 33.19
N THR A 89 12.77 20.23 32.43
CA THR A 89 13.64 21.25 31.81
C THR A 89 12.89 22.13 30.80
N LEU A 90 11.95 21.56 30.05
CA LEU A 90 11.15 22.30 29.06
C LEU A 90 10.02 23.13 29.70
N GLY A 91 9.63 22.80 30.94
CA GLY A 91 8.56 23.49 31.68
C GLY A 91 7.22 23.40 30.96
N VAL A 92 6.79 24.53 30.39
CA VAL A 92 5.49 24.71 29.72
C VAL A 92 5.51 24.16 28.28
N ARG A 93 6.69 24.04 27.65
CA ARG A 93 6.77 23.58 26.26
C ARG A 93 6.41 22.10 26.12
N PRO A 94 5.67 21.71 25.06
CA PRO A 94 5.48 20.31 24.71
C PRO A 94 6.81 19.58 24.51
N THR A 95 6.87 18.29 24.86
CA THR A 95 8.11 17.49 24.78
C THR A 95 8.56 17.17 23.35
N GLU A 96 7.60 17.17 22.41
CA GLU A 96 7.81 16.88 21.00
C GLU A 96 7.34 18.05 20.14
N PRO A 97 8.17 18.52 19.18
CA PRO A 97 7.82 19.62 18.29
C PRO A 97 6.84 19.18 17.20
N LEU A 98 6.12 20.12 16.61
CA LEU A 98 5.14 19.84 15.55
C LEU A 98 5.84 19.32 14.29
N ARG A 99 5.34 18.18 13.79
CA ARG A 99 5.74 17.55 12.53
C ARG A 99 4.57 17.52 11.53
N PRO A 100 4.86 17.57 10.22
CA PRO A 100 3.83 17.53 9.18
C PRO A 100 3.22 16.12 9.05
N ALA A 101 2.02 16.06 8.48
CA ALA A 101 1.38 14.84 8.04
C ALA A 101 1.93 14.45 6.64
N VAL A 102 2.51 13.26 6.52
CA VAL A 102 3.11 12.75 5.29
C VAL A 102 2.62 11.32 5.02
N ARG A 103 2.41 10.97 3.75
CA ARG A 103 2.04 9.61 3.33
C ARG A 103 3.23 8.64 3.34
N GLY A 104 2.95 7.34 3.43
CA GLY A 104 3.95 6.29 3.18
C GLY A 104 4.49 6.32 1.74
N GLN A 105 5.73 5.85 1.53
CA GLN A 105 6.42 5.98 0.25
C GLN A 105 5.98 4.95 -0.80
N THR A 106 5.60 3.74 -0.38
CA THR A 106 5.29 2.63 -1.31
C THR A 106 3.78 2.45 -1.48
N VAL A 107 3.38 1.77 -2.57
CA VAL A 107 1.97 1.44 -2.86
C VAL A 107 1.28 0.73 -1.69
N ARG A 108 2.01 -0.12 -0.95
CA ARG A 108 1.47 -0.82 0.23
C ARG A 108 1.09 0.13 1.38
N TYR A 109 1.77 1.27 1.51
CA TYR A 109 1.65 2.16 2.67
C TYR A 109 1.18 3.57 2.33
N ASN A 110 0.88 3.87 1.06
CA ASN A 110 0.46 5.20 0.61
C ASN A 110 -0.82 5.69 1.31
N ARG A 111 -1.72 4.79 1.71
CA ARG A 111 -2.94 5.12 2.47
C ARG A 111 -2.65 5.54 3.91
N LYS A 112 -1.52 5.11 4.49
CA LYS A 112 -1.18 5.44 5.87
C LYS A 112 -0.54 6.83 5.95
N VAL A 113 -1.08 7.66 6.84
CA VAL A 113 -0.47 8.94 7.23
C VAL A 113 0.45 8.71 8.42
N ARG A 114 1.59 9.38 8.43
CA ARG A 114 2.56 9.37 9.52
C ARG A 114 3.13 10.76 9.72
N GLU A 115 3.84 10.95 10.81
CA GLU A 115 4.64 12.15 11.01
C GLU A 115 5.85 12.16 10.07
N GLY A 116 6.04 13.30 9.42
CA GLY A 116 7.23 13.58 8.62
C GLY A 116 8.40 14.08 9.45
N ARG A 117 9.45 14.50 8.76
CA ARG A 117 10.62 15.12 9.39
C ARG A 117 10.38 16.59 9.72
N GLY A 118 9.81 17.36 8.81
CA GLY A 118 9.52 18.79 8.97
C GLY A 118 8.74 19.40 7.81
N PHE A 119 8.16 20.57 8.06
CA PHE A 119 7.37 21.35 7.10
C PHE A 119 8.23 21.91 5.97
N THR A 120 7.65 22.04 4.78
CA THR A 120 8.34 22.66 3.65
C THR A 120 8.31 24.18 3.77
N LEU A 121 9.20 24.86 3.04
CA LEU A 121 9.20 26.32 2.95
C LEU A 121 7.91 26.85 2.30
N GLY A 122 7.33 26.10 1.35
CA GLY A 122 6.09 26.48 0.67
C GLY A 122 4.87 26.45 1.60
N GLU A 123 4.77 25.44 2.47
CA GLU A 123 3.73 25.36 3.50
C GLU A 123 3.84 26.49 4.52
N LEU A 124 5.07 26.78 4.99
CA LEU A 124 5.30 27.84 5.97
C LEU A 124 4.98 29.23 5.40
N LYS A 125 5.32 29.48 4.13
CA LYS A 125 5.01 30.75 3.46
C LYS A 125 3.49 30.97 3.39
N GLU A 126 2.73 29.94 3.07
CA GLU A 126 1.26 30.02 2.98
C GLU A 126 0.60 30.16 4.36
N ALA A 127 1.15 29.51 5.38
CA ALA A 127 0.70 29.70 6.78
C ALA A 127 1.17 31.04 7.40
N GLY A 128 1.96 31.84 6.68
CA GLY A 128 2.49 33.12 7.18
C GLY A 128 3.47 32.97 8.34
N ILE A 129 4.33 31.95 8.33
CA ILE A 129 5.34 31.69 9.37
C ILE A 129 6.74 31.78 8.77
N GLY A 130 7.61 32.60 9.37
CA GLY A 130 9.00 32.71 8.93
C GLY A 130 9.82 31.45 9.23
N ARG A 131 10.79 31.10 8.36
CA ARG A 131 11.66 29.92 8.55
C ARG A 131 12.39 29.90 9.91
N LYS A 132 12.89 31.07 10.33
CA LYS A 132 13.62 31.22 11.61
C LYS A 132 12.67 31.21 12.80
N GLU A 133 11.53 31.88 12.65
CA GLU A 133 10.45 31.96 13.63
C GLU A 133 9.86 30.57 13.95
N ALA A 134 9.62 29.75 12.93
CA ALA A 134 9.10 28.39 13.05
C ALA A 134 9.89 27.55 14.08
N ARG A 135 11.23 27.64 14.05
CA ARG A 135 12.08 26.89 15.01
C ARG A 135 11.93 27.39 16.45
N GLY A 136 11.70 28.69 16.65
CA GLY A 136 11.47 29.27 17.99
C GLY A 136 10.13 28.84 18.59
N VAL A 137 9.14 28.68 17.73
CA VAL A 137 7.76 28.27 18.07
C VAL A 137 7.61 26.75 18.26
N GLY A 138 8.62 25.96 17.90
CA GLY A 138 8.58 24.49 18.02
C GLY A 138 8.02 23.78 16.79
N ILE A 139 8.12 24.40 15.61
CA ILE A 139 7.77 23.80 14.31
C ILE A 139 9.06 23.33 13.63
N VAL A 140 9.13 22.05 13.27
CA VAL A 140 10.30 21.50 12.59
C VAL A 140 10.25 21.82 11.10
N VAL A 141 11.35 22.34 10.55
CA VAL A 141 11.45 22.70 9.12
C VAL A 141 12.33 21.70 8.37
N ASP A 142 11.89 21.26 7.20
CA ASP A 142 12.67 20.46 6.27
C ASP A 142 12.72 21.12 4.90
N HIS A 143 13.88 21.71 4.58
CA HIS A 143 14.11 22.39 3.31
C HIS A 143 14.28 21.43 2.11
N ARG A 144 14.45 20.12 2.35
CA ARG A 144 14.66 19.14 1.27
C ARG A 144 13.37 18.60 0.70
N ARG A 145 12.29 18.59 1.49
CA ARG A 145 11.00 18.04 1.05
C ARG A 145 10.35 19.01 0.06
N ARG A 146 9.83 18.47 -1.04
CA ARG A 146 9.07 19.20 -2.06
C ARG A 146 7.61 18.77 -2.02
N ASN A 147 6.72 19.68 -2.38
CA ASN A 147 5.30 19.40 -2.49
C ASN A 147 4.97 19.15 -3.94
N LEU A 148 4.49 17.95 -4.22
CA LEU A 148 4.08 17.50 -5.57
C LEU A 148 2.56 17.62 -5.76
N SER A 149 1.79 17.53 -4.68
CA SER A 149 0.33 17.66 -4.68
C SER A 149 -0.12 18.86 -3.86
N GLU A 150 -1.20 19.50 -4.32
CA GLU A 150 -1.82 20.62 -3.62
C GLU A 150 -2.59 20.15 -2.37
N GLU A 151 -3.29 19.03 -2.46
CA GLU A 151 -4.06 18.44 -1.35
C GLU A 151 -3.16 18.19 -0.13
N GLY A 152 -1.99 17.59 -0.35
CA GLY A 152 -1.02 17.33 0.71
C GLY A 152 -0.43 18.61 1.31
N LYS A 153 -0.35 19.69 0.51
CA LYS A 153 0.06 21.01 0.99
C LYS A 153 -1.03 21.63 1.85
N LYS A 154 -2.29 21.63 1.40
CA LYS A 154 -3.46 22.17 2.11
C LYS A 154 -3.63 21.55 3.50
N ILE A 155 -3.60 20.21 3.60
CA ILE A 155 -3.67 19.49 4.89
C ILE A 155 -2.59 19.97 5.87
N ASN A 156 -1.37 20.21 5.38
CA ASN A 156 -0.27 20.65 6.23
C ASN A 156 -0.35 22.14 6.59
N VAL A 157 -0.88 22.98 5.70
CA VAL A 157 -1.16 24.40 5.98
C VAL A 157 -2.27 24.52 7.03
N GLU A 158 -3.37 23.78 6.88
CA GLU A 158 -4.44 23.69 7.89
C GLU A 158 -3.90 23.21 9.23
N ARG A 159 -3.02 22.21 9.23
CA ARG A 159 -2.32 21.73 10.43
C ARG A 159 -1.48 22.83 11.09
N LEU A 160 -0.78 23.65 10.31
CA LEU A 160 0.02 24.78 10.82
C LEU A 160 -0.88 25.87 11.41
N LEU A 161 -1.98 26.22 10.73
CA LEU A 161 -2.94 27.21 11.21
C LEU A 161 -3.63 26.75 12.49
N ALA A 162 -4.05 25.49 12.55
CA ALA A 162 -4.67 24.89 13.74
C ALA A 162 -3.69 24.74 14.91
N TYR A 163 -2.38 24.61 14.64
CA TYR A 163 -1.36 24.67 15.69
C TYR A 163 -1.14 26.10 16.16
N LYS A 164 -1.08 27.07 15.24
CA LYS A 164 -0.89 28.49 15.53
C LYS A 164 -2.03 29.06 16.37
N SER A 165 -3.28 28.65 16.13
CA SER A 165 -4.43 29.09 16.93
C SER A 165 -4.42 28.55 18.37
N LYS A 166 -3.78 27.40 18.61
CA LYS A 166 -3.66 26.78 19.95
C LYS A 166 -2.38 27.16 20.68
N LEU A 167 -1.48 27.88 20.02
CA LEU A 167 -0.18 28.21 20.56
C LEU A 167 -0.27 29.44 21.48
N ILE A 168 0.13 29.26 22.73
CA ILE A 168 0.29 30.35 23.69
C ILE A 168 1.77 30.74 23.71
N VAL A 169 2.07 31.98 23.34
CA VAL A 169 3.45 32.49 23.28
C VAL A 169 3.71 33.40 24.47
N PHE A 170 4.60 32.96 25.37
CA PHE A 170 4.98 33.74 26.53
C PHE A 170 5.89 34.91 26.14
N PRO A 171 5.67 36.12 26.69
CA PRO A 171 6.57 37.24 26.46
C PRO A 171 7.95 36.95 27.05
N ARG A 172 9.01 37.33 26.33
CA ARG A 172 10.40 37.14 26.81
C ARG A 172 10.70 37.90 28.10
N LYS A 173 9.99 39.01 28.34
CA LYS A 173 10.02 39.81 29.56
C LYS A 173 8.59 40.04 30.02
N ALA A 174 8.23 39.58 31.21
CA ALA A 174 6.84 39.56 31.71
C ALA A 174 6.13 40.93 31.68
N GLY A 175 6.86 42.03 31.93
CA GLY A 175 6.30 43.39 31.93
C GLY A 175 6.38 44.14 30.60
N LYS A 176 6.92 43.54 29.52
CA LYS A 176 7.07 44.20 28.21
C LYS A 176 6.66 43.26 27.07
N PRO A 177 5.36 42.94 26.94
CA PRO A 177 4.86 42.10 25.85
C PRO A 177 5.07 42.78 24.50
N LYS A 178 5.42 41.99 23.48
CA LYS A 178 5.59 42.43 22.09
C LYS A 178 4.42 41.92 21.24
N LYS A 179 4.34 42.43 20.01
CA LYS A 179 3.36 41.97 19.01
C LYS A 179 3.52 40.46 18.78
N GLY A 180 2.48 39.70 19.10
CA GLY A 180 2.44 38.23 18.96
C GLY A 180 2.61 37.44 20.26
N ASP A 181 2.86 38.12 21.39
CA ASP A 181 2.81 37.48 22.71
C ASP A 181 1.36 37.38 23.21
N SER A 182 1.05 36.32 23.95
CA SER A 182 -0.24 36.15 24.63
C SER A 182 -0.28 37.02 25.91
N THR A 183 -1.45 37.58 26.23
CA THR A 183 -1.66 38.48 27.38
C THR A 183 -2.82 38.00 28.25
N GLY A 184 -2.79 38.32 29.55
CA GLY A 184 -3.91 38.07 30.46
C GLY A 184 -4.09 36.59 30.79
N ASP A 185 -5.34 36.12 30.71
CA ASP A 185 -5.80 34.81 31.20
C ASP A 185 -5.18 33.61 30.45
N ASP A 186 -4.68 33.80 29.23
CA ASP A 186 -3.99 32.75 28.47
C ASP A 186 -2.68 32.31 29.14
N LEU A 187 -2.03 33.20 29.91
CA LEU A 187 -0.76 32.88 30.56
C LEU A 187 -0.93 31.96 31.78
N THR A 188 -2.13 31.94 32.37
CA THR A 188 -2.48 31.12 33.54
C THR A 188 -3.24 29.85 33.14
N ALA A 189 -3.66 29.73 31.88
CA ALA A 189 -4.39 28.59 31.37
C ALA A 189 -3.64 27.26 31.57
N PRO A 190 -4.35 26.16 31.92
CA PRO A 190 -3.73 24.86 32.15
C PRO A 190 -3.09 24.33 30.86
N THR A 191 -1.77 24.14 30.91
CA THR A 191 -1.00 23.73 29.73
C THR A 191 -1.21 22.24 29.42
N THR A 192 -1.71 21.95 28.21
CA THR A 192 -1.83 20.58 27.73
C THR A 192 -0.54 20.14 27.03
N ARG A 193 0.17 19.14 27.58
CA ARG A 193 1.42 18.60 26.99
C ARG A 193 1.20 17.52 25.92
N ALA A 194 -0.03 17.35 25.43
CA ALA A 194 -0.38 16.28 24.50
C ALA A 194 0.18 16.55 23.09
N ALA A 195 0.54 15.48 22.37
CA ALA A 195 0.97 15.58 20.98
C ALA A 195 -0.21 16.01 20.09
N PHE A 196 0.05 16.90 19.13
CA PHE A 196 -0.99 17.38 18.22
C PHE A 196 -1.43 16.24 17.29
N PRO A 197 -2.72 15.82 17.32
CA PRO A 197 -3.17 14.62 16.63
C PRO A 197 -2.96 14.74 15.12
N LEU A 198 -2.64 13.62 14.46
CA LEU A 198 -2.57 13.57 12.99
C LEU A 198 -3.97 13.71 12.38
N PRO A 199 -4.11 14.37 11.22
CA PRO A 199 -5.39 14.45 10.54
C PRO A 199 -5.80 13.05 10.05
N ASN A 200 -7.04 12.66 10.35
CA ASN A 200 -7.65 11.50 9.75
C ASN A 200 -7.97 11.83 8.29
N THR A 201 -7.53 10.97 7.37
CA THR A 201 -7.69 11.21 5.93
C THR A 201 -8.73 10.30 5.30
N TYR A 202 -9.41 9.50 6.12
CA TYR A 202 -10.43 8.58 5.66
C TYR A 202 -11.76 9.05 6.21
N GLU A 203 -12.64 9.45 5.31
CA GLU A 203 -14.04 9.73 5.59
C GLU A 203 -14.84 8.58 4.98
N ALA A 204 -15.67 7.94 5.80
CA ALA A 204 -16.52 6.86 5.34
C ALA A 204 -17.75 7.47 4.66
N GLU A 205 -17.95 7.12 3.39
CA GLU A 205 -19.14 7.52 2.64
C GLU A 205 -20.38 6.78 3.18
N ALA A 206 -21.51 7.48 3.25
CA ALA A 206 -22.78 6.89 3.62
C ALA A 206 -23.29 5.93 2.53
N PRO A 207 -24.08 4.91 2.89
CA PRO A 207 -24.65 3.98 1.91
C PRO A 207 -25.52 4.72 0.89
N ARG A 208 -25.23 4.53 -0.39
CA ARG A 208 -25.92 5.17 -1.53
C ARG A 208 -26.53 4.12 -2.46
N LYS A 209 -27.59 4.51 -3.18
CA LYS A 209 -28.19 3.66 -4.22
C LYS A 209 -27.23 3.57 -5.41
N ILE A 210 -27.07 2.37 -5.95
CA ILE A 210 -26.21 2.09 -7.10
C ILE A 210 -26.83 2.74 -8.36
N THR A 211 -26.04 3.48 -9.12
CA THR A 211 -26.50 4.10 -10.38
C THR A 211 -26.55 3.09 -11.53
N ALA A 212 -27.29 3.39 -12.60
CA ALA A 212 -27.35 2.52 -13.78
C ALA A 212 -25.95 2.34 -14.43
N GLU A 213 -25.18 3.41 -14.51
CA GLU A 213 -23.80 3.42 -15.04
C GLU A 213 -22.85 2.51 -14.24
N GLU A 214 -22.94 2.54 -12.90
CA GLU A 214 -22.14 1.67 -12.03
C GLU A 214 -22.50 0.19 -12.19
N ARG A 215 -23.75 -0.11 -12.56
CA ARG A 215 -24.23 -1.49 -12.80
C ARG A 215 -23.74 -2.04 -14.14
N GLU A 216 -23.64 -1.19 -15.17
CA GLU A 216 -23.15 -1.57 -16.50
C GLU A 216 -21.62 -1.62 -16.59
N PHE A 217 -20.90 -1.06 -15.61
CA PHE A 217 -19.44 -0.98 -15.62
C PHE A 217 -18.74 -2.34 -15.46
N GLU A 218 -18.10 -2.82 -16.54
CA GLU A 218 -17.32 -4.07 -16.56
C GLU A 218 -15.92 -3.92 -15.92
N ALA A 219 -15.85 -3.88 -14.58
CA ALA A 219 -14.59 -3.65 -13.84
C ALA A 219 -13.44 -4.63 -14.17
N TYR A 220 -13.73 -5.93 -14.36
CA TYR A 220 -12.70 -6.90 -14.70
C TYR A 220 -12.09 -6.66 -16.08
N ARG A 221 -12.94 -6.39 -17.08
CA ARG A 221 -12.51 -6.18 -18.47
C ARG A 221 -11.71 -4.89 -18.59
N THR A 222 -12.14 -3.80 -17.94
CA THR A 222 -11.41 -2.53 -17.94
C THR A 222 -10.00 -2.69 -17.37
N LEU A 223 -9.83 -3.42 -16.26
CA LEU A 223 -8.51 -3.74 -15.69
C LEU A 223 -7.64 -4.55 -16.65
N ARG A 224 -8.21 -5.55 -17.36
CA ARG A 224 -7.47 -6.36 -18.35
C ARG A 224 -7.06 -5.53 -19.56
N VAL A 225 -7.94 -4.69 -20.07
CA VAL A 225 -7.66 -3.78 -21.19
C VAL A 225 -6.59 -2.75 -20.80
N ALA A 226 -6.65 -2.17 -19.60
CA ALA A 226 -5.63 -1.24 -19.11
C ALA A 226 -4.24 -1.91 -19.03
N ARG A 227 -4.16 -3.14 -18.50
CA ARG A 227 -2.91 -3.92 -18.49
C ARG A 227 -2.40 -4.23 -19.90
N ALA A 228 -3.29 -4.58 -20.83
CA ALA A 228 -2.92 -4.85 -22.23
C ALA A 228 -2.43 -3.58 -22.94
N ASN A 229 -3.11 -2.45 -22.73
CA ASN A 229 -2.72 -1.15 -23.28
C ASN A 229 -1.33 -0.74 -22.78
N ALA A 230 -1.07 -0.81 -21.47
CA ALA A 230 0.25 -0.51 -20.90
C ALA A 230 1.35 -1.44 -21.44
N ARG A 231 1.04 -2.74 -21.60
CA ARG A 231 1.99 -3.71 -22.17
C ARG A 231 2.31 -3.45 -23.64
N HIS A 232 1.31 -3.04 -24.43
CA HIS A 232 1.44 -2.91 -25.89
C HIS A 232 1.65 -1.46 -26.37
N GLU A 233 1.80 -0.49 -25.47
CA GLU A 233 1.96 0.93 -25.81
C GLU A 233 3.16 1.15 -26.74
N GLY A 234 4.33 0.61 -26.39
CA GLY A 234 5.55 0.75 -27.21
C GLY A 234 5.39 0.15 -28.60
N ALA A 235 4.84 -1.07 -28.69
CA ALA A 235 4.59 -1.73 -29.96
C ALA A 235 3.58 -0.96 -30.83
N ARG A 236 2.56 -0.35 -30.22
CA ARG A 236 1.60 0.50 -30.93
C ARG A 236 2.24 1.78 -31.45
N LYS A 237 3.08 2.45 -30.66
CA LYS A 237 3.83 3.65 -31.11
C LYS A 237 4.73 3.33 -32.29
N VAL A 238 5.45 2.20 -32.26
CA VAL A 238 6.31 1.76 -33.38
C VAL A 238 5.48 1.47 -34.62
N ARG A 239 4.34 0.77 -34.49
CA ARG A 239 3.46 0.51 -35.64
C ARG A 239 2.85 1.79 -36.20
N GLN A 240 2.50 2.74 -35.35
CA GLN A 240 1.98 4.03 -35.80
C GLN A 240 3.06 4.81 -36.56
N ALA A 241 4.27 4.92 -36.01
CA ALA A 241 5.39 5.58 -36.67
C ALA A 241 5.71 4.95 -38.04
N LYS A 242 5.73 3.62 -38.15
CA LYS A 242 5.92 2.93 -39.44
C LYS A 242 4.81 3.24 -40.45
N LYS A 243 3.55 3.28 -40.00
CA LYS A 243 2.42 3.65 -40.87
C LYS A 243 2.53 5.11 -41.34
N ASP A 244 2.88 6.02 -40.44
CA ASP A 244 3.06 7.44 -40.76
C ASP A 244 4.23 7.66 -41.74
N GLU A 245 5.33 6.91 -41.58
CA GLU A 245 6.47 6.88 -42.51
C GLU A 245 6.08 6.32 -43.88
N GLU A 246 5.34 5.22 -43.93
CA GLU A 246 4.81 4.64 -45.17
C GLU A 246 3.86 5.61 -45.88
N GLU A 247 2.98 6.29 -45.15
CA GLU A 247 2.09 7.32 -45.69
C GLU A 247 2.86 8.56 -46.18
N ALA A 248 3.89 8.99 -45.46
CA ALA A 248 4.77 10.08 -45.89
C ALA A 248 5.55 9.68 -47.16
N ASN A 249 6.02 8.45 -47.25
CA ASN A 249 6.70 7.91 -48.43
C ASN A 249 5.73 7.77 -49.61
N LYS A 250 4.48 7.33 -49.38
CA LYS A 250 3.42 7.33 -50.40
C LYS A 250 3.13 8.74 -50.89
N LYS A 251 2.93 9.71 -49.99
CA LYS A 251 2.72 11.14 -50.34
C LYS A 251 3.91 11.72 -51.13
N LYS A 252 5.15 11.43 -50.71
CA LYS A 252 6.37 11.81 -51.45
C LYS A 252 6.42 11.17 -52.83
N SER A 253 6.08 9.89 -52.96
CA SER A 253 6.06 9.18 -54.25
C SER A 253 5.00 9.76 -55.20
N ILE A 254 3.81 10.07 -54.69
CA ILE A 254 2.72 10.71 -55.46
C ILE A 254 3.14 12.12 -55.90
N LEU A 255 3.74 12.92 -55.00
CA LEU A 255 4.26 14.25 -55.32
C LEU A 255 5.38 14.19 -56.36
N CYS A 256 6.26 13.18 -56.27
CA CYS A 256 7.32 12.95 -57.25
C CYS A 256 6.74 12.60 -58.63
N ALA A 257 5.76 11.69 -58.69
CA ALA A 257 5.06 11.33 -59.92
C ALA A 257 4.34 12.53 -60.56
N TYR A 258 3.70 13.39 -59.76
CA TYR A 258 3.03 14.60 -60.23
C TYR A 258 4.02 15.64 -60.79
N LYS A 259 5.22 15.78 -60.20
CA LYS A 259 6.29 16.67 -60.69
C LYS A 259 7.00 16.17 -61.96
N ILE A 260 6.93 14.87 -62.26
CA ILE A 260 7.51 14.26 -63.47
C ILE A 260 6.53 14.35 -64.65
N THR A 261 5.23 14.33 -64.39
CA THR A 261 4.16 14.35 -65.42
C THR A 261 3.73 15.75 -65.84
N GLN A 262 4.25 16.83 -65.23
CA GLN A 262 4.02 18.19 -65.73
C GLN A 262 4.93 18.50 -66.93
N PRO A 263 4.39 19.07 -68.03
CA PRO A 263 5.17 19.43 -69.21
C PRO A 263 6.25 20.47 -68.90
N ILE A 264 7.44 20.33 -69.50
CA ILE A 264 8.67 21.08 -69.20
C ILE A 264 8.48 22.62 -69.24
N HIS A 265 7.50 23.12 -70.00
CA HIS A 265 7.19 24.55 -70.15
C HIS A 265 6.82 25.25 -68.82
N THR A 266 6.19 24.60 -67.84
CA THR A 266 5.76 25.25 -66.59
C THR A 266 6.80 25.18 -65.46
N ARG A 267 7.94 24.53 -65.68
CA ARG A 267 8.97 24.27 -64.64
C ARG A 267 9.86 25.48 -64.30
N PHE A 268 9.92 26.50 -65.16
CA PHE A 268 10.79 27.68 -65.05
C PHE A 268 10.04 29.02 -65.01
N ARG A 269 8.73 29.03 -64.74
CA ARG A 269 8.02 30.30 -64.48
C ARG A 269 7.95 30.53 -62.98
N ILE A 270 8.75 31.47 -62.50
CA ILE A 270 8.63 32.07 -61.17
C ILE A 270 7.15 32.52 -61.03
N PRO A 271 6.44 32.18 -59.95
CA PRO A 271 5.11 32.71 -59.73
C PRO A 271 5.24 34.20 -59.41
N ASP A 272 4.93 35.05 -60.37
CA ASP A 272 4.57 36.44 -60.12
C ASP A 272 3.26 36.43 -59.31
N ILE A 273 3.38 36.41 -57.98
CA ILE A 273 2.31 36.78 -57.07
C ILE A 273 2.67 38.16 -56.53
N VAL A 274 2.48 39.16 -57.38
CA VAL A 274 2.19 40.53 -56.97
C VAL A 274 0.86 40.88 -57.61
N GLN A 275 0.00 41.54 -56.81
CA GLN A 275 -1.34 42.04 -57.09
C GLN A 275 -2.49 41.10 -56.75
N ASP A 276 -2.85 41.09 -55.46
CA ASP A 276 -4.24 41.39 -55.05
C ASP A 276 -4.26 41.85 -53.59
N ILE A 277 -3.80 43.08 -53.37
CA ILE A 277 -4.20 43.93 -52.26
C ILE A 277 -5.07 45.01 -52.88
N ARG A 278 -6.39 44.76 -53.00
CA ARG A 278 -7.49 45.75 -53.11
C ARG A 278 -8.82 45.05 -53.50
N ARG A 279 -9.51 44.48 -52.51
CA ARG A 279 -10.97 44.60 -52.27
C ARG A 279 -11.44 43.49 -51.32
N PHE A 280 -12.14 43.95 -50.28
CA PHE A 280 -12.72 43.24 -49.12
C PHE A 280 -11.81 43.06 -47.92
#